data_AF-A0A2E7WYG4-F1
#
_entry.id   AF-A0A2E7WYG4-F1
#
_cell.length_a   1.000
_cell.length_b   1.000
_cell.length_c   1.000
_cell.angle_alpha   90.00
_cell.angle_beta   90.00
_cell.angle_gamma   90.00
#
_symmetry.space_group_name_H-M   'P 1'
#
loop_
_entity.id
_entity.type
_entity.pdbx_description
1 polymer ?
#
loop_
_entity_poly.entity_id
_entity_poly.type
_entity_poly.pdbx_seq_one_letter_code
_entity_poly.pdbx_strand_id
1 'polypeptide(L)'
;MNYYFFLNSNNVVEQVVCDDHSEDLTNQYSQLRDQRCIKRSDTEDLPGLGYTYKDDLETFVKPQPFPSWTLNAETKEWEAPKDKPADTDAEYYSWDESNLSWTKNTRLNLSQADADLVATISSLEELEAIKDQLSEDGRAQLGLVS
;
A
#
# COMPACT_ATOMS: atom_id res chain seq x y z
N MET A 1 14.80 -9.70 21.88
CA MET A 1 13.95 -8.53 22.15
C MET A 1 12.49 -8.96 22.05
N ASN A 2 11.64 -8.64 23.02
CA ASN A 2 10.22 -8.98 22.98
C ASN A 2 9.38 -7.81 22.49
N TYR A 3 8.38 -8.09 21.66
CA TYR A 3 7.41 -7.13 21.15
C TYR A 3 6.03 -7.51 21.63
N TYR A 4 5.35 -6.57 22.27
CA TYR A 4 4.00 -6.72 22.80
C TYR A 4 3.05 -5.86 21.97
N PHE A 5 2.12 -6.53 21.29
CA PHE A 5 1.10 -5.93 20.43
C PHE A 5 -0.21 -5.84 21.19
N PHE A 6 -0.67 -4.62 21.40
CA PHE A 6 -1.94 -4.33 22.07
C PHE A 6 -3.04 -4.16 21.03
N LEU A 7 -4.10 -4.94 21.21
CA LEU A 7 -5.20 -5.04 20.24
C LEU A 7 -6.45 -4.36 20.77
N ASN A 8 -7.20 -3.72 19.89
CA ASN A 8 -8.53 -3.22 20.22
C ASN A 8 -9.61 -4.31 20.17
N SER A 9 -10.86 -3.91 20.38
CA SER A 9 -12.02 -4.82 20.34
C SER A 9 -12.22 -5.52 18.98
N ASN A 10 -11.63 -5.02 17.90
CA ASN A 10 -11.67 -5.62 16.57
C ASN A 10 -10.41 -6.44 16.25
N ASN A 11 -9.59 -6.81 17.26
CA ASN A 11 -8.30 -7.47 17.09
C ASN A 11 -7.28 -6.68 16.24
N VAL A 12 -7.41 -5.35 16.16
CA VAL A 12 -6.48 -4.50 15.40
C VAL A 12 -5.38 -3.95 16.32
N VAL A 13 -4.13 -4.00 15.87
CA VAL A 13 -2.97 -3.44 16.57
C VAL A 13 -3.08 -1.93 16.66
N GLU A 14 -3.22 -1.41 17.88
CA GLU A 14 -3.24 0.03 18.17
C GLU A 14 -1.93 0.52 18.78
N GLN A 15 -1.19 -0.35 19.46
CA GLN A 15 0.07 0.00 20.09
C GLN A 15 1.05 -1.18 20.09
N VAL A 16 2.33 -0.85 19.93
CA VAL A 16 3.44 -1.80 20.03
C VAL A 16 4.41 -1.32 21.11
N VAL A 17 4.80 -2.20 22.02
CA VAL A 17 5.81 -1.94 23.04
C VAL A 17 6.93 -2.96 22.90
N CYS A 18 8.17 -2.49 22.83
CA CYS A 18 9.35 -3.34 22.91
C CYS A 18 9.87 -3.40 24.35
N ASP A 19 10.34 -4.57 24.75
CA ASP A 19 10.86 -4.82 26.09
C ASP A 19 11.91 -5.95 26.05
N ASP A 20 12.96 -5.82 26.85
CA ASP A 20 14.11 -6.73 26.86
C ASP A 20 14.13 -7.67 28.08
N HIS A 21 13.08 -7.66 28.91
CA HIS A 21 12.99 -8.60 30.02
C HIS A 21 12.90 -10.04 29.48
N SER A 22 13.58 -10.96 30.17
CA SER A 22 13.56 -12.39 29.82
C SER A 22 12.21 -13.05 30.11
N GLU A 23 11.43 -12.47 31.02
CA GLU A 23 10.13 -12.99 31.45
C GLU A 23 9.02 -12.64 30.43
N ASP A 24 7.99 -13.48 30.38
CA ASP A 24 6.80 -13.21 29.57
C ASP A 24 5.81 -12.33 30.36
N LEU A 25 5.72 -11.06 29.95
CA LEU A 25 4.87 -10.06 30.58
C LEU A 25 3.47 -9.98 29.97
N THR A 26 3.10 -10.89 29.06
CA THR A 26 1.80 -10.83 28.33
C THR A 26 0.60 -10.76 29.28
N ASN A 27 0.59 -11.58 30.34
CA ASN A 27 -0.51 -11.59 31.32
C ASN A 27 -0.54 -10.29 32.14
N GLN A 28 0.63 -9.80 32.59
CA GLN A 28 0.73 -8.56 33.35
C GLN A 28 0.26 -7.36 32.51
N TYR A 29 0.71 -7.26 31.27
CA TYR A 29 0.28 -6.20 30.36
C TYR A 29 -1.21 -6.26 30.05
N SER A 30 -1.75 -7.47 29.83
CA SER A 30 -3.18 -7.64 29.57
C SER A 30 -4.03 -7.19 30.75
N GLN A 31 -3.63 -7.54 31.98
CA GLN A 31 -4.35 -7.16 33.21
C GLN A 31 -4.24 -5.66 33.51
N LEU A 32 -3.06 -5.06 33.34
CA LEU A 32 -2.83 -3.64 33.62
C LEU A 32 -3.60 -2.70 32.67
N ARG A 33 -3.85 -3.17 31.45
CA ARG A 33 -4.47 -2.38 30.38
C ARG A 33 -5.94 -2.73 30.15
N ASP A 34 -6.42 -3.83 30.73
CA ASP A 34 -7.71 -4.44 30.37
C ASP A 34 -7.85 -4.60 28.85
N GLN A 35 -6.75 -5.05 28.22
CA GLN A 35 -6.60 -5.06 26.76
C GLN A 35 -5.91 -6.34 26.31
N ARG A 36 -6.36 -6.90 25.19
CA ARG A 36 -5.73 -8.09 24.62
C ARG A 36 -4.30 -7.77 24.17
N CYS A 37 -3.35 -8.59 24.61
CA CYS A 37 -1.94 -8.47 24.29
C CYS A 37 -1.42 -9.75 23.63
N ILE A 38 -0.59 -9.61 22.60
CA ILE A 38 0.11 -10.71 21.94
C ILE A 38 1.60 -10.42 21.92
N LYS A 39 2.40 -11.39 22.31
CA LYS A 39 3.86 -11.31 22.28
C LYS A 39 4.43 -11.89 20.99
N ARG A 40 5.46 -11.27 20.43
CA ARG A 40 6.37 -11.85 19.40
C ARG A 40 7.83 -11.55 19.76
N SER A 41 8.72 -12.37 19.22
CA SER A 41 10.18 -12.18 19.27
C SER A 41 10.70 -11.53 17.99
N ASP A 42 11.92 -10.99 18.02
CA ASP A 42 12.60 -10.41 16.83
C ASP A 42 12.87 -11.42 15.69
N THR A 43 12.71 -12.71 15.95
CA THR A 43 12.82 -13.78 14.95
C THR A 43 11.51 -14.10 14.23
N GLU A 44 10.40 -13.47 14.64
CA GLU A 44 9.07 -13.71 14.10
C GLU A 44 8.62 -12.55 13.18
N ASP A 45 7.47 -12.73 12.53
CA ASP A 45 6.82 -11.64 11.80
C ASP A 45 6.34 -10.56 12.78
N LEU A 46 6.81 -9.33 12.58
CA LEU A 46 6.50 -8.17 13.42
C LEU A 46 5.46 -7.29 12.71
N PRO A 47 4.17 -7.36 13.10
CA PRO A 47 3.14 -6.55 12.47
C PRO A 47 3.29 -5.06 12.77
N GLY A 48 2.82 -4.23 11.85
CA GLY A 48 2.69 -2.79 12.05
C GLY A 48 1.41 -2.41 12.79
N LEU A 49 1.28 -1.11 13.07
CA LEU A 49 0.00 -0.52 13.48
C LEU A 49 -1.06 -0.75 12.40
N GLY A 50 -2.29 -1.05 12.82
CA GLY A 50 -3.41 -1.32 11.90
C GLY A 50 -3.50 -2.76 11.37
N TYR A 51 -2.55 -3.63 11.70
CA TYR A 51 -2.65 -5.06 11.39
C TYR A 51 -3.75 -5.70 12.24
N THR A 52 -4.43 -6.71 11.69
CA THR A 52 -5.47 -7.45 12.41
C THR A 52 -4.95 -8.83 12.77
N TYR A 53 -5.06 -9.21 14.05
CA TYR A 53 -4.79 -10.58 14.46
C TYR A 53 -5.97 -11.48 14.09
N LYS A 54 -5.72 -12.51 13.28
CA LYS A 54 -6.73 -13.52 12.96
C LYS A 54 -6.50 -14.76 13.80
N ASP A 55 -7.43 -15.02 14.72
CA ASP A 55 -7.41 -16.18 15.61
C ASP A 55 -7.38 -17.51 14.83
N ASP A 56 -8.12 -17.62 13.72
CA ASP A 56 -8.17 -18.84 12.89
C ASP A 56 -6.83 -19.18 12.22
N LEU A 57 -6.00 -18.17 11.96
CA LEU A 57 -4.70 -18.31 11.28
C LEU A 57 -3.52 -18.16 12.25
N GLU A 58 -3.81 -17.86 13.53
CA GLU A 58 -2.86 -17.55 14.61
C GLU A 58 -1.77 -16.53 14.19
N THR A 59 -2.14 -15.58 13.33
CA THR A 59 -1.21 -14.71 12.61
C THR A 59 -1.76 -13.31 12.43
N PHE A 60 -0.84 -12.37 12.24
CA PHE A 60 -1.21 -11.00 11.90
C PHE A 60 -1.39 -10.86 10.39
N VAL A 61 -2.42 -10.14 10.01
CA VAL A 61 -2.75 -9.87 8.62
C VAL A 61 -2.71 -8.37 8.40
N LYS A 62 -2.03 -7.94 7.34
CA LYS A 62 -1.99 -6.54 6.91
C LYS A 62 -3.42 -5.99 6.72
N PRO A 63 -3.67 -4.70 6.95
CA PRO A 63 -4.99 -4.12 6.70
C PRO A 63 -5.41 -4.35 5.24
N GLN A 64 -6.72 -4.53 5.02
CA GLN A 64 -7.27 -4.75 3.69
C GLN A 64 -6.99 -3.51 2.81
N PRO A 65 -6.26 -3.65 1.68
CA PRO A 65 -5.94 -2.51 0.83
C PRO A 65 -7.17 -1.95 0.13
N PHE A 66 -8.04 -2.85 -0.35
CA PHE A 66 -9.27 -2.52 -1.06
C PHE A 66 -10.39 -3.51 -0.69
N PRO A 67 -11.65 -3.05 -0.57
CA PRO A 67 -12.79 -3.91 -0.23
C PRO A 67 -12.99 -5.13 -1.14
N SER A 68 -12.66 -5.02 -2.43
CA SER A 68 -12.78 -6.12 -3.39
C SER A 68 -11.71 -7.21 -3.25
N TRP A 69 -10.63 -6.94 -2.52
CA TRP A 69 -9.55 -7.90 -2.35
C TRP A 69 -9.92 -8.92 -1.29
N THR A 70 -9.60 -10.19 -1.55
CA THR A 70 -9.90 -11.30 -0.64
C THR A 70 -8.60 -11.80 -0.01
N LEU A 71 -8.65 -12.10 1.29
CA LEU A 71 -7.50 -12.66 1.99
C LEU A 71 -7.34 -14.13 1.59
N ASN A 72 -6.18 -14.47 1.04
CA ASN A 72 -5.79 -15.85 0.82
C ASN A 72 -5.36 -16.47 2.16
N ALA A 73 -6.04 -17.52 2.60
CA ALA A 73 -5.77 -18.16 3.88
C ALA A 73 -4.43 -18.93 3.91
N GLU A 74 -3.93 -19.37 2.75
CA GLU A 74 -2.67 -20.11 2.63
C GLU A 74 -1.46 -19.17 2.66
N THR A 75 -1.49 -18.11 1.85
CA THR A 75 -0.38 -17.14 1.78
C THR A 75 -0.47 -16.03 2.81
N LYS A 76 -1.65 -15.83 3.42
CA LYS A 76 -1.97 -14.73 4.36
C LYS A 76 -1.84 -13.34 3.71
N GLU A 77 -1.95 -13.29 2.39
CA GLU A 77 -1.89 -12.07 1.60
C GLU A 77 -3.24 -11.71 0.98
N TRP A 78 -3.45 -10.42 0.74
CA TRP A 78 -4.63 -9.96 0.02
C TRP A 78 -4.42 -10.13 -1.47
N GLU A 79 -5.37 -10.80 -2.11
CA GLU A 79 -5.40 -11.02 -3.55
C GLU A 79 -6.51 -10.19 -4.18
N ALA A 80 -6.16 -9.49 -5.27
CA ALA A 80 -7.12 -8.79 -6.10
C ALA A 80 -7.99 -9.81 -6.86
N PRO A 81 -9.25 -9.47 -7.19
CA PRO A 81 -10.13 -10.37 -7.94
C PRO A 81 -9.71 -10.57 -9.40
N LYS A 82 -8.78 -9.75 -9.93
CA LYS A 82 -8.16 -9.94 -11.25
C LYS A 82 -6.65 -9.98 -11.10
N ASP A 83 -6.01 -10.87 -11.84
CA ASP A 83 -4.55 -10.99 -11.89
C ASP A 83 -3.90 -9.69 -12.34
N LYS A 84 -2.81 -9.33 -11.65
CA LYS A 84 -2.00 -8.17 -12.00
C LYS A 84 -1.31 -8.43 -13.35
N PRO A 85 -1.42 -7.52 -14.34
CA PRO A 85 -0.63 -7.61 -15.56
C PRO A 85 0.87 -7.58 -15.25
N ALA A 86 1.69 -8.19 -16.11
CA ALA A 86 3.13 -8.13 -15.96
C ALA A 86 3.62 -6.66 -16.05
N ASP A 87 4.34 -6.19 -15.03
CA ASP A 87 5.00 -4.89 -15.08
C ASP A 87 6.11 -4.93 -16.15
N THR A 88 6.19 -3.89 -16.97
CA THR A 88 7.34 -3.63 -17.87
C THR A 88 8.08 -2.39 -17.38
N ASP A 89 9.31 -2.16 -17.83
CA ASP A 89 10.20 -1.11 -17.29
C ASP A 89 9.58 0.31 -17.28
N ALA A 90 8.63 0.57 -18.19
CA ALA A 90 7.97 1.87 -18.34
C ALA A 90 6.53 1.95 -17.77
N GLU A 91 5.99 0.84 -17.26
CA GLU A 91 4.57 0.70 -16.96
C GLU A 91 4.38 0.20 -15.53
N TYR A 92 3.56 0.91 -14.75
CA TYR A 92 3.12 0.43 -13.44
C TYR A 92 1.60 0.36 -13.40
N TYR A 93 1.07 -0.69 -12.78
CA TYR A 93 -0.37 -0.88 -12.66
C TYR A 93 -0.86 -0.44 -11.27
N SER A 94 -1.89 0.40 -11.23
CA SER A 94 -2.65 0.69 -10.02
C SER A 94 -3.98 -0.06 -10.05
N TRP A 95 -4.51 -0.42 -8.88
CA TRP A 95 -5.81 -1.07 -8.80
C TRP A 95 -6.93 -0.01 -8.80
N ASP A 96 -7.86 -0.11 -9.75
CA ASP A 96 -9.07 0.70 -9.79
C ASP A 96 -10.22 -0.08 -9.15
N GLU A 97 -10.58 0.33 -7.94
CA GLU A 97 -11.62 -0.32 -7.13
C GLU A 97 -13.03 -0.15 -7.72
N SER A 98 -13.28 0.95 -8.43
CA SER A 98 -14.62 1.23 -8.99
C SER A 98 -14.93 0.32 -10.19
N ASN A 99 -13.90 0.01 -10.98
CA ASN A 99 -14.00 -0.82 -12.18
C ASN A 99 -13.54 -2.27 -11.95
N LEU A 100 -13.04 -2.58 -10.75
CA LEU A 100 -12.48 -3.88 -10.38
C LEU A 100 -11.44 -4.34 -11.39
N SER A 101 -10.50 -3.45 -11.75
CA SER A 101 -9.50 -3.71 -12.79
C SER A 101 -8.19 -2.99 -12.53
N TRP A 102 -7.11 -3.52 -13.10
CA TRP A 102 -5.81 -2.85 -13.11
C TRP A 102 -5.77 -1.73 -14.15
N THR A 103 -5.52 -0.51 -13.70
CA THR A 103 -5.29 0.66 -14.56
C THR A 103 -3.80 0.79 -14.82
N LYS A 104 -3.45 0.80 -16.10
CA LYS A 104 -2.08 1.03 -16.55
C LYS A 104 -1.75 2.51 -16.36
N ASN A 105 -0.71 2.78 -15.59
CA ASN A 105 -0.10 4.09 -15.49
C ASN A 105 1.25 4.05 -16.19
N THR A 106 1.41 4.93 -17.15
CA THR A 106 2.71 5.15 -17.79
C THR A 106 3.44 6.17 -16.93
N ARG A 107 4.72 5.93 -16.60
CA ARG A 107 5.57 7.05 -16.19
C ARG A 107 5.69 7.96 -17.42
N LEU A 108 5.21 9.19 -17.32
CA LEU A 108 5.49 10.21 -18.34
C LEU A 108 7.00 10.34 -18.42
N ASN A 109 7.61 9.76 -19.45
CA ASN A 109 9.00 9.95 -19.80
C ASN A 109 9.09 11.16 -20.73
N LEU A 110 8.53 12.28 -20.27
CA LEU A 110 8.71 13.57 -20.94
C LEU A 110 10.21 13.91 -20.83
N SER A 111 10.81 14.39 -21.92
CA SER A 111 12.15 14.96 -21.81
C SER A 111 12.13 16.08 -20.75
N GLN A 112 13.24 16.37 -20.09
CA GLN A 112 13.28 17.42 -19.06
C GLN A 112 12.68 18.75 -19.57
N ALA A 113 12.93 19.08 -20.84
CA ALA A 113 12.36 20.26 -21.50
C ALA A 113 10.82 20.20 -21.63
N ASP A 114 10.27 19.03 -21.95
CA ASP A 114 8.82 18.85 -22.07
C ASP A 114 8.14 18.85 -20.69
N ALA A 115 8.79 18.30 -19.66
CA ALA A 115 8.28 18.30 -18.30
C ALA A 115 8.22 19.71 -17.69
N ASP A 116 9.27 20.51 -17.89
CA ASP A 116 9.31 21.91 -17.44
C ASP A 116 8.23 22.76 -18.14
N LEU A 117 8.00 22.54 -19.44
CA LEU A 117 6.91 23.20 -20.19
C LEU A 117 5.54 22.82 -19.62
N VAL A 118 5.27 21.53 -19.41
CA VAL A 118 3.99 21.03 -18.88
C VAL A 118 3.73 21.52 -17.45
N ALA A 119 4.77 21.65 -16.62
CA ALA A 119 4.65 22.15 -15.25
C ALA A 119 4.23 23.62 -15.14
N THR A 120 4.36 24.41 -16.22
CA THR A 120 3.92 25.82 -16.25
C THR A 120 2.46 25.99 -16.66
N ILE A 121 1.81 24.92 -17.14
CA ILE A 121 0.44 24.94 -17.63
C ILE A 121 -0.52 24.89 -16.45
N SER A 122 -1.46 25.84 -16.40
CA SER A 122 -2.56 25.81 -15.42
C SER A 122 -3.93 25.64 -16.07
N SER A 123 -4.00 25.62 -17.41
CA SER A 123 -5.25 25.56 -18.16
C SER A 123 -5.14 24.76 -19.46
N LEU A 124 -6.29 24.26 -19.95
CA LEU A 124 -6.36 23.47 -21.18
C LEU A 124 -6.05 24.31 -22.44
N GLU A 125 -6.36 25.62 -22.42
CA GLU A 125 -6.02 26.54 -23.52
C GLU A 125 -4.49 26.75 -23.64
N GLU A 126 -3.78 26.79 -22.52
CA GLU A 126 -2.31 26.86 -22.50
C GLU A 126 -1.67 25.57 -23.02
N LEU A 127 -2.28 24.41 -22.74
CA LEU A 127 -1.83 23.12 -23.29
C LEU A 127 -1.92 23.09 -24.82
N GLU A 128 -3.01 23.60 -25.40
CA GLU A 128 -3.15 23.69 -26.86
C GLU A 128 -2.17 24.67 -27.50
N ALA A 129 -1.80 25.75 -26.80
CA ALA A 129 -0.85 26.74 -27.27
C ALA A 129 0.60 26.24 -27.26
N ILE A 130 0.97 25.39 -26.29
CA ILE A 130 2.34 24.87 -26.18
C ILE A 130 2.54 23.48 -26.75
N LYS A 131 1.47 22.82 -27.23
CA LYS A 131 1.56 21.51 -27.89
C LYS A 131 2.63 21.50 -28.98
N ASP A 132 2.83 22.63 -29.67
CA ASP A 132 3.78 22.71 -30.77
C ASP A 132 5.26 22.82 -30.34
N GLN A 133 5.50 23.14 -29.06
CA GLN A 133 6.82 23.25 -28.46
C GLN A 133 7.29 21.93 -27.82
N LEU A 134 6.37 20.99 -27.62
CA LEU A 134 6.68 19.67 -27.10
C LEU A 134 7.32 18.78 -28.17
N SER A 135 8.26 17.95 -27.74
CA SER A 135 8.86 16.91 -28.58
C SER A 135 7.80 15.93 -29.10
N GLU A 136 8.08 15.24 -30.22
CA GLU A 136 7.17 14.25 -30.81
C GLU A 136 6.80 13.15 -29.80
N ASP A 137 7.77 12.75 -28.97
CA ASP A 137 7.59 11.78 -27.88
C ASP A 137 6.70 12.36 -26.75
N GLY A 138 6.91 13.62 -26.36
CA GLY A 138 6.08 14.29 -25.37
C GLY A 138 4.63 14.49 -25.83
N ARG A 139 4.42 14.83 -27.11
CA ARG A 139 3.07 14.89 -27.71
C ARG A 139 2.41 13.52 -27.74
N ALA A 140 3.15 12.46 -28.06
CA ALA A 140 2.66 11.08 -28.09
C ALA A 140 2.24 10.60 -26.69
N GLN A 141 3.04 10.88 -25.67
CA GLN A 141 2.75 10.50 -24.30
C GLN A 141 1.58 11.26 -23.67
N LEU A 142 1.32 12.51 -24.10
CA LEU A 142 0.16 13.29 -23.68
C LEU A 142 -1.10 13.03 -24.50
N GLY A 143 -1.05 12.13 -25.49
CA GLY A 143 -2.18 11.85 -26.38
C GLY A 143 -2.59 13.05 -27.25
N LEU A 144 -1.67 13.99 -27.50
CA LEU A 144 -1.88 15.20 -28.31
C LEU A 144 -1.53 14.99 -29.79
N VAL A 145 -1.41 13.73 -30.23
CA VAL A 145 -1.10 13.36 -31.61
C VAL A 145 -2.30 13.72 -32.50
N SER A 146 -2.10 14.58 -33.50
CA SER A 146 -3.04 14.82 -34.60
C SER A 146 -2.96 13.70 -35.64
#